data_AF-A0A7W6QA08-F1
#
_entry.id   AF-A0A7W6QA08-F1
#
_cell.length_a   1.000
_cell.length_b   1.000
_cell.length_c   1.000
_cell.angle_alpha   90.00
_cell.angle_beta   90.00
_cell.angle_gamma   90.00
#
_symmetry.space_group_name_H-M   'P 1'
#
loop_
_entity.id
_entity.type
_entity.pdbx_description
1 polymer ?
#
loop_
_entity_poly.entity_id
_entity_poly.type
_entity_poly.pdbx_seq_one_letter_code
_entity_poly.pdbx_strand_id
1 'polypeptide(L)'
;MRRILLSLILCLQSASMLAASGAFHTTAFDDSRLVSLSLTEGGPAHDRAFDFDVVITLSEIDRDGAVLYQDGGRHEASVRCVSPAMVRVNSAEYVVDVSARPGTDWKHDLWATLCTAPAS
;
A
#
# COMPACT_ATOMS: atom_id res chain seq x y z
N MET A 1 -47.30 21.77 24.27
CA MET A 1 -46.70 20.49 23.82
C MET A 1 -46.23 20.66 22.38
N ARG A 2 -44.94 20.93 22.15
CA ARG A 2 -44.38 21.25 20.83
C ARG A 2 -43.60 20.02 20.34
N ARG A 3 -44.11 19.37 19.29
CA ARG A 3 -43.59 18.11 18.73
C ARG A 3 -42.26 18.37 18.02
N ILE A 4 -41.21 17.63 18.38
CA ILE A 4 -39.90 17.66 17.73
C ILE A 4 -39.85 16.48 16.75
N LEU A 5 -39.79 16.77 15.45
CA LEU A 5 -39.49 15.77 14.42
C LEU A 5 -37.97 15.55 14.39
N LEU A 6 -37.51 14.32 14.62
CA LEU A 6 -36.13 13.91 14.36
C LEU A 6 -36.02 13.31 12.96
N SER A 7 -35.29 13.99 12.08
CA SER A 7 -34.91 13.49 10.76
C SER A 7 -33.66 12.61 10.88
N LEU A 8 -33.74 11.34 10.50
CA LEU A 8 -32.57 10.46 10.34
C LEU A 8 -31.86 10.79 9.03
N ILE A 9 -30.60 11.22 9.10
CA ILE A 9 -29.72 11.39 7.94
C ILE A 9 -28.84 10.14 7.86
N LEU A 10 -29.08 9.28 6.86
CA LEU A 10 -28.15 8.20 6.49
C LEU A 10 -27.00 8.83 5.68
N CYS A 11 -25.83 8.97 6.30
CA CYS A 11 -24.60 9.26 5.57
C CYS A 11 -24.09 7.95 4.95
N LEU A 12 -24.28 7.76 3.64
CA LEU A 12 -23.47 6.81 2.88
C LEU A 12 -22.08 7.43 2.73
N GLN A 13 -21.14 7.00 3.57
CA GLN A 13 -19.73 7.36 3.42
C GLN A 13 -19.11 6.42 2.40
N SER A 14 -18.92 6.90 1.17
CA SER A 14 -17.99 6.29 0.23
C SER A 14 -16.58 6.48 0.79
N ALA A 15 -15.99 5.43 1.35
CA ALA A 15 -14.61 5.44 1.78
C ALA A 15 -13.71 5.49 0.53
N SER A 16 -13.32 6.70 0.13
CA SER A 16 -12.23 6.89 -0.82
C SER A 16 -10.93 6.50 -0.10
N MET A 17 -10.47 5.26 -0.29
CA MET A 17 -9.14 4.88 0.18
C MET A 17 -8.12 5.68 -0.62
N LEU A 18 -7.43 6.60 0.07
CA LEU A 18 -6.28 7.33 -0.44
C LEU A 18 -5.26 6.30 -0.96
N ALA A 19 -4.96 6.34 -2.25
CA ALA A 19 -3.70 5.81 -2.74
C ALA A 19 -2.58 6.55 -1.99
N ALA A 20 -1.84 5.84 -1.14
CA ALA A 20 -0.75 6.42 -0.37
C ALA A 20 0.26 7.07 -1.34
N SER A 21 0.30 8.40 -1.40
CA SER A 21 1.16 9.15 -2.33
C SER A 21 2.62 9.23 -1.85
N GLY A 22 3.13 8.15 -1.25
CA GLY A 22 4.44 8.11 -0.61
C GLY A 22 5.13 6.75 -0.79
N ALA A 23 6.45 6.76 -0.59
CA ALA A 23 7.24 5.55 -0.51
C ALA A 23 6.76 4.67 0.65
N PHE A 24 6.46 3.41 0.38
CA PHE A 24 6.17 2.43 1.44
C PHE A 24 7.43 1.71 1.90
N HIS A 25 8.47 1.64 1.06
CA HIS A 25 9.74 1.03 1.39
C HIS A 25 10.88 1.84 0.77
N THR A 26 11.98 1.97 1.49
CA THR A 26 13.21 2.59 0.98
C THR A 26 14.41 1.81 1.50
N THR A 27 15.35 1.50 0.62
CA THR A 27 16.60 0.84 0.97
C THR A 27 17.79 1.62 0.44
N ALA A 28 18.88 1.62 1.21
CA ALA A 28 20.11 2.31 0.85
C ALA A 28 21.12 1.33 0.25
N PHE A 29 21.82 1.80 -0.78
CA PHE A 29 22.96 1.10 -1.39
C PHE A 29 24.27 1.81 -1.02
N ASP A 30 25.39 1.08 -1.10
CA ASP A 30 26.70 1.50 -0.59
C ASP A 30 27.24 2.80 -1.23
N ASP A 31 26.80 3.13 -2.44
CA ASP A 31 27.15 4.38 -3.15
C ASP A 31 26.27 5.57 -2.74
N SER A 32 25.43 5.37 -1.72
CA SER A 32 24.51 6.35 -1.15
C SER A 32 23.38 6.78 -2.08
N ARG A 33 23.02 5.87 -2.99
CA ARG A 33 21.72 5.88 -3.65
C ARG A 33 20.69 5.25 -2.74
N LEU A 34 19.47 5.77 -2.83
CA LEU A 34 18.29 5.20 -2.23
C LEU A 34 17.43 4.62 -3.34
N VAL A 35 16.94 3.39 -3.15
CA VAL A 35 15.86 2.86 -3.97
C VAL A 35 14.59 2.90 -3.15
N SER A 36 13.57 3.51 -3.72
CA SER A 36 12.27 3.67 -3.11
C SER A 36 11.22 2.88 -3.89
N LEU A 37 10.31 2.24 -3.17
CA LEU A 37 9.11 1.63 -3.71
C LEU A 37 7.90 2.42 -3.25
N SER A 38 7.04 2.81 -4.20
CA SER A 38 5.88 3.65 -3.96
C SER A 38 4.64 3.07 -4.61
N LEU A 39 3.46 3.38 -4.06
CA LEU A 39 2.18 3.05 -4.68
C LEU A 39 1.76 4.17 -5.63
N THR A 40 1.38 3.82 -6.85
CA THR A 40 0.80 4.78 -7.82
C THR A 40 -0.68 4.59 -8.02
N GLU A 41 -1.16 3.36 -7.91
CA GLU A 41 -2.56 2.99 -8.04
C GLU A 41 -2.89 1.95 -6.96
N GLY A 42 -4.14 1.91 -6.53
CA GLY A 42 -4.61 0.91 -5.57
C GLY A 42 -6.12 0.89 -5.45
N GLY A 43 -6.66 -0.30 -5.16
CA GLY A 43 -8.09 -0.49 -4.94
C GLY A 43 -8.42 -1.89 -4.43
N PRO A 44 -9.70 -2.19 -4.20
CA PRO A 44 -10.14 -3.53 -3.83
C PRO A 44 -9.71 -4.56 -4.87
N ALA A 45 -9.26 -5.73 -4.42
CA ALA A 45 -8.79 -6.77 -5.33
C ALA A 45 -9.93 -7.34 -6.19
N HIS A 46 -9.61 -7.70 -7.44
CA HIS A 46 -10.53 -8.44 -8.30
C HIS A 46 -10.66 -9.91 -7.87
N ASP A 47 -9.55 -10.51 -7.45
CA ASP A 47 -9.51 -11.85 -6.87
C ASP A 47 -9.95 -11.78 -5.40
N ARG A 48 -11.04 -12.45 -5.06
CA ARG A 48 -11.60 -12.47 -3.69
C ARG A 48 -10.69 -13.12 -2.66
N ALA A 49 -9.66 -13.82 -3.11
CA ALA A 49 -8.63 -14.33 -2.22
C ALA A 49 -7.69 -13.22 -1.72
N PHE A 50 -7.78 -11.99 -2.23
CA PHE A 50 -6.97 -10.84 -1.82
C PHE A 50 -7.88 -9.68 -1.45
N ASP A 51 -7.34 -8.72 -0.69
CA ASP A 51 -8.07 -7.55 -0.21
C ASP A 51 -7.82 -6.34 -1.12
N PHE A 52 -6.59 -6.19 -1.61
CA PHE A 52 -6.17 -5.07 -2.46
C PHE A 52 -5.44 -5.54 -3.71
N ASP A 53 -5.68 -4.84 -4.83
CA ASP A 53 -4.79 -4.81 -5.99
C ASP A 53 -4.14 -3.42 -6.09
N VAL A 54 -2.83 -3.39 -6.29
CA VAL A 54 -2.03 -2.15 -6.33
C VAL A 54 -1.01 -2.18 -7.46
N VAL A 55 -0.54 -0.99 -7.84
CA VAL A 55 0.60 -0.83 -8.75
C VAL A 55 1.75 -0.21 -7.98
N ILE A 56 2.89 -0.89 -8.02
CA ILE A 56 4.14 -0.47 -7.42
C ILE A 56 5.01 0.20 -8.49
N THR A 57 5.67 1.28 -8.12
CA THR A 57 6.73 1.90 -8.90
C THR A 57 8.03 1.93 -8.12
N LEU A 58 9.14 1.93 -8.85
CA LEU A 58 10.48 2.00 -8.30
C LEU A 58 11.11 3.33 -8.72
N SER A 59 11.79 3.99 -7.78
CA SER A 59 12.64 5.13 -8.09
C SER A 59 14.01 4.99 -7.44
N GLU A 60 15.03 5.51 -8.11
CA GLU A 60 16.36 5.72 -7.56
C GLU A 60 16.53 7.21 -7.26
N ILE A 61 17.01 7.51 -6.06
CA ILE A 61 17.17 8.87 -5.55
C ILE A 61 18.59 9.02 -5.02
N ASP A 62 19.23 10.16 -5.27
CA ASP A 62 20.51 10.48 -4.63
C ASP A 62 20.34 10.96 -3.17
N ARG A 63 21.46 11.24 -2.49
CA ARG A 63 21.47 11.73 -1.11
C ARG A 63 20.79 13.09 -0.93
N ASP A 64 20.74 13.89 -1.98
CA ASP A 64 20.14 15.22 -1.98
C ASP A 64 18.64 15.18 -2.30
N GLY A 65 18.10 13.98 -2.57
CA GLY A 65 16.69 13.76 -2.87
C GLY A 65 16.34 13.93 -4.35
N ALA A 66 17.33 14.05 -5.25
CA ALA A 66 17.07 14.13 -6.68
C ALA A 66 16.76 12.73 -7.26
N VAL A 67 15.66 12.63 -7.99
CA VAL A 67 15.28 11.38 -8.69
C VAL A 67 16.23 11.18 -9.87
N LEU A 68 17.09 10.16 -9.77
CA LEU A 68 18.04 9.77 -10.80
C LEU A 68 17.41 8.82 -11.83
N TYR A 69 16.50 7.98 -11.37
CA TYR A 69 15.77 7.04 -12.20
C TYR A 69 14.33 6.89 -11.68
N GLN A 70 13.39 6.82 -12.60
CA GLN A 70 12.01 6.46 -12.33
C GLN A 70 11.65 5.29 -13.24
N ASP A 71 11.25 4.19 -12.63
CA ASP A 71 10.79 3.04 -13.40
C ASP A 71 9.46 3.35 -14.09
N GLY A 72 9.40 3.07 -15.40
CA GLY A 72 8.19 3.22 -16.21
C GLY A 72 7.30 1.97 -16.21
N GLY A 73 7.70 0.92 -15.50
CA GLY A 73 6.95 -0.32 -15.38
C GLY A 73 5.71 -0.17 -14.50
N ARG A 74 4.68 -0.97 -14.81
CA ARG A 74 3.51 -1.16 -13.95
C ARG A 74 3.66 -2.50 -13.25
N HIS A 75 4.17 -2.50 -12.02
CA HIS A 75 4.34 -3.72 -11.23
C HIS A 75 3.09 -3.98 -10.41
N GLU A 76 2.17 -4.76 -10.98
CA GLU A 76 0.93 -5.13 -10.31
C GLU A 76 1.18 -6.12 -9.18
N ALA A 77 0.54 -5.87 -8.03
CA ALA A 77 0.60 -6.73 -6.87
C ALA A 77 -0.78 -6.86 -6.22
N SER A 78 -1.09 -8.05 -5.69
CA SER A 78 -2.28 -8.28 -4.85
C SER A 78 -1.85 -8.49 -3.40
N VAL A 79 -2.58 -7.93 -2.44
CA VAL A 79 -2.28 -8.04 -1.00
C VAL A 79 -3.46 -8.64 -0.25
N ARG A 80 -3.19 -9.68 0.53
CA ARG A 80 -4.12 -10.28 1.50
C ARG A 80 -3.72 -9.86 2.90
N CYS A 81 -4.64 -9.21 3.59
CA CYS A 81 -4.46 -8.69 4.93
C CYS A 81 -4.66 -9.75 6.01
N VAL A 82 -5.57 -10.69 5.78
CA VAL A 82 -5.91 -11.76 6.73
C VAL A 82 -4.91 -12.92 6.70
N SER A 83 -4.89 -13.73 7.76
CA SER A 83 -3.97 -14.87 7.86
C SER A 83 -4.34 -16.02 6.88
N PRO A 84 -3.35 -16.60 6.15
CA PRO A 84 -1.96 -16.15 6.07
C PRO A 84 -1.84 -14.85 5.27
N ALA A 85 -1.17 -13.85 5.85
CA ALA A 85 -0.91 -12.60 5.16
C ALA A 85 -0.02 -12.86 3.93
N MET A 86 -0.37 -12.29 2.79
CA MET A 86 0.29 -12.60 1.52
C MET A 86 0.43 -11.38 0.64
N VAL A 87 1.54 -11.35 -0.10
CA VAL A 87 1.75 -10.46 -1.25
C VAL A 87 1.94 -11.34 -2.47
N ARG A 88 1.18 -11.07 -3.53
CA ARG A 88 1.33 -11.70 -4.84
C ARG A 88 1.87 -10.68 -5.83
N VAL A 89 2.92 -11.04 -6.57
CA VAL A 89 3.41 -10.26 -7.72
C VAL A 89 3.44 -11.19 -8.91
N ASN A 90 2.80 -10.79 -10.01
CA ASN A 90 2.53 -11.68 -11.14
C ASN A 90 1.88 -12.99 -10.66
N SER A 91 2.48 -14.14 -10.98
CA SER A 91 2.01 -15.46 -10.56
C SER A 91 2.68 -16.00 -9.27
N ALA A 92 3.53 -15.21 -8.61
CA ALA A 92 4.27 -15.64 -7.43
C ALA A 92 3.61 -15.10 -6.16
N GLU A 93 3.30 -16.00 -5.22
CA GLU A 93 2.74 -15.66 -3.92
C GLU A 93 3.79 -15.81 -2.83
N TYR A 94 3.87 -14.80 -1.96
CA TYR A 94 4.82 -14.73 -0.86
C TYR A 94 4.06 -14.56 0.45
N VAL A 95 4.31 -15.46 1.40
CA VAL A 95 3.81 -15.29 2.77
C VAL A 95 4.55 -14.12 3.41
N VAL A 96 3.80 -13.24 4.06
CA VAL A 96 4.34 -12.11 4.81
C VAL A 96 4.59 -12.55 6.25
N ASP A 97 5.81 -12.37 6.73
CA ASP A 97 6.10 -12.44 8.16
C ASP A 97 5.59 -11.15 8.83
N VAL A 98 4.35 -11.17 9.32
CA VAL A 98 3.72 -10.01 9.99
C VAL A 98 4.47 -9.53 11.24
N SER A 99 5.37 -10.35 11.80
CA SER A 99 6.20 -10.00 12.95
C SER A 99 7.51 -9.30 12.57
N ALA A 100 7.81 -9.20 11.27
CA ALA A 100 9.00 -8.51 10.78
C ALA A 100 9.00 -7.04 11.19
N ARG A 101 10.22 -6.50 11.35
CA ARG A 101 10.41 -5.09 11.67
C ARG A 101 10.15 -4.24 10.41
N PRO A 102 9.51 -3.07 10.54
CA PRO A 102 9.38 -2.15 9.42
C PRO A 102 10.74 -1.83 8.78
N GLY A 103 10.78 -1.72 7.47
CA GLY A 103 11.97 -1.41 6.67
C GLY A 103 12.88 -2.60 6.38
N THR A 104 12.57 -3.81 6.84
CA THR A 104 13.44 -4.99 6.63
C THR A 104 13.07 -5.84 5.42
N ASP A 105 11.78 -5.90 5.07
CA ASP A 105 11.27 -6.62 3.91
C ASP A 105 10.18 -5.80 3.27
N TRP A 106 10.38 -5.41 2.01
CA TRP A 106 9.42 -4.62 1.26
C TRP A 106 8.02 -5.26 1.19
N LYS A 107 7.93 -6.59 1.27
CA LYS A 107 6.65 -7.31 1.28
C LYS A 107 5.87 -7.05 2.57
N HIS A 108 6.57 -7.02 3.70
CA HIS A 108 5.98 -6.64 4.97
C HIS A 108 5.56 -5.18 4.95
N ASP A 109 6.43 -4.29 4.48
CA ASP A 109 6.15 -2.85 4.47
C ASP A 109 4.96 -2.50 3.55
N LEU A 110 4.84 -3.18 2.40
CA LEU A 110 3.69 -3.09 1.51
C LEU A 110 2.40 -3.54 2.21
N TRP A 111 2.43 -4.74 2.81
CA TRP A 111 1.29 -5.27 3.55
C TRP A 111 0.89 -4.34 4.70
N ALA A 112 1.85 -3.86 5.49
CA ALA A 112 1.60 -2.98 6.62
C ALA A 112 0.96 -1.66 6.16
N THR A 113 1.47 -1.07 5.07
CA THR A 113 0.94 0.18 4.50
C THR A 113 -0.54 0.08 4.15
N LEU A 114 -1.00 -1.06 3.64
CA LEU A 114 -2.40 -1.27 3.23
C LEU A 114 -3.29 -1.80 4.36
N CYS A 115 -2.77 -2.73 5.15
CA CYS A 115 -3.55 -3.55 6.08
C CYS A 115 -3.55 -3.04 7.52
N THR A 116 -2.68 -2.08 7.85
CA THR A 116 -2.59 -1.50 9.20
C THR A 116 -2.87 -0.01 9.25
N ALA A 117 -3.18 0.61 8.11
CA ALA A 117 -3.59 2.00 8.04
C ALA A 117 -4.86 2.21 8.91
N PRO A 118 -4.92 3.28 9.72
CA PRO A 118 -6.11 3.59 10.49
C PRO A 118 -7.30 3.75 9.55
N ALA A 119 -8.41 3.07 9.84
CA ALA A 119 -9.68 3.37 9.20
C ALA A 119 -10.04 4.83 9.52
N SER A 120 -10.33 5.62 8.47
CA SER A 120 -10.67 7.04 8.58
C SER A 120 -12.01 7.28 9.29
#